data_AF-A0A8S4N1F4-F1
#
_entry.id   AF-A0A8S4N1F4-F1
#
_cell.length_a   1.000
_cell.length_b   1.000
_cell.length_c   1.000
_cell.angle_alpha   90.00
_cell.angle_beta   90.00
_cell.angle_gamma   90.00
#
_symmetry.space_group_name_H-M   'P 1'
#
loop_
_entity.id
_entity.type
_entity.pdbx_description
1 polymer ?
#
loop_
_entity_poly.entity_id
_entity_poly.type
_entity_poly.pdbx_seq_one_letter_code
_entity_poly.pdbx_strand_id
1 'polypeptide(L)'
;MPYDLLSSLANALLDGTVYEIVRSLKEVQQLEERNLFQQRMNIVNEHKAIKKDLQRKQKEALQHCQMAKPHQLPYLQVQQERDFQTMEKKYEDELKRKDMKIILELDQKVMDQQVTLEKSGVPGFFVTNKPTEIKLQMHLLEFINRMSVMSMPL
;
A
#
# COMPACT_ATOMS: atom_id res chain seq x y z
N MET A 1 -19.66 28.83 11.82
CA MET A 1 -18.87 27.58 11.88
C MET A 1 -18.40 27.09 10.51
N PRO A 2 -19.23 26.77 9.49
CA PRO A 2 -18.70 26.36 8.17
C PRO A 2 -18.06 27.53 7.40
N TYR A 3 -18.65 28.73 7.52
CA TYR A 3 -18.19 29.94 6.82
C TYR A 3 -16.81 30.39 7.30
N ASP A 4 -16.58 30.38 8.62
CA ASP A 4 -15.30 30.83 9.20
C ASP A 4 -14.13 29.97 8.72
N LEU A 5 -14.32 28.65 8.68
CA LEU A 5 -13.31 27.71 8.18
C LEU A 5 -13.01 27.94 6.69
N LEU A 6 -14.04 28.06 5.85
CA LEU A 6 -13.86 28.27 4.42
C LEU A 6 -13.20 29.62 4.12
N SER A 7 -13.56 30.69 4.84
CA SER A 7 -12.93 32.00 4.71
C SER A 7 -11.48 31.98 5.17
N SER A 8 -11.17 31.35 6.31
CA SER A 8 -9.79 31.17 6.78
C SER A 8 -8.97 30.35 5.78
N LEU A 9 -9.53 29.28 5.24
CA LEU A 9 -8.86 28.45 4.24
C LEU A 9 -8.61 29.23 2.96
N ALA A 10 -9.59 29.94 2.42
CA ALA A 10 -9.44 30.76 1.21
C ALA A 10 -8.33 31.80 1.36
N ASN A 11 -8.24 32.46 2.53
CA ASN A 11 -7.16 33.39 2.82
C ASN A 11 -5.79 32.71 2.86
N ALA A 12 -5.68 31.52 3.46
CA ALA A 12 -4.45 30.74 3.51
C ALA A 12 -3.97 30.25 2.12
N LEU A 13 -4.86 30.22 1.12
CA LEU A 13 -4.53 29.81 -0.25
C LEU A 13 -3.99 30.95 -1.12
N LEU A 14 -4.05 32.21 -0.67
CA LEU A 14 -3.73 33.38 -1.50
C LEU A 14 -2.25 33.48 -1.89
N ASP A 15 -1.34 33.11 -1.01
CA ASP A 15 0.10 33.22 -1.23
C ASP A 15 0.68 32.05 -2.05
N GLY A 16 -0.11 31.00 -2.25
CA GLY A 16 0.25 29.78 -2.97
C GLY A 16 1.12 28.80 -2.18
N THR A 17 1.57 29.14 -0.96
CA THR A 17 2.45 28.28 -0.14
C THR A 17 1.77 26.95 0.17
N VAL A 18 0.47 26.99 0.49
CA VAL A 18 -0.33 25.79 0.79
C VAL A 18 -0.43 24.85 -0.40
N TYR A 19 -0.49 25.37 -1.64
CA TYR A 19 -0.51 24.51 -2.84
C TYR A 19 0.80 23.76 -3.02
N GLU A 20 1.94 24.42 -2.80
CA GLU A 20 3.24 23.77 -2.90
C GLU A 20 3.44 22.73 -1.79
N ILE A 21 2.99 23.01 -0.55
CA ILE A 21 3.00 22.02 0.54
C ILE A 21 2.17 20.78 0.15
N VAL A 22 0.92 20.98 -0.29
CA VAL A 22 0.03 19.87 -0.68
C VAL A 22 0.60 19.09 -1.87
N ARG A 23 1.22 19.77 -2.84
CA ARG A 23 1.89 19.11 -3.98
C ARG A 23 3.06 18.25 -3.50
N SER A 24 3.97 18.79 -2.69
CA SER A 24 5.10 18.03 -2.16
C SER A 24 4.65 16.83 -1.31
N LEU A 25 3.64 17.01 -0.45
CA LEU A 25 3.10 15.90 0.35
C LEU A 25 2.51 14.79 -0.53
N LYS A 26 1.85 15.16 -1.64
CA LYS A 26 1.30 14.20 -2.62
C LYS A 26 2.40 13.45 -3.36
N GLU A 27 3.48 14.13 -3.76
CA GLU A 27 4.62 13.49 -4.43
C GLU A 27 5.30 12.46 -3.51
N VAL A 28 5.54 12.84 -2.25
CA VAL A 28 6.13 11.92 -1.26
C VAL A 28 5.20 10.73 -0.99
N GLN A 29 3.88 10.95 -0.89
CA GLN A 29 2.90 9.87 -0.76
C GLN A 29 2.95 8.91 -1.96
N GLN A 30 2.93 9.43 -3.18
CA GLN A 30 2.95 8.60 -4.39
C GLN A 30 4.23 7.78 -4.51
N LEU A 31 5.37 8.35 -4.12
CA LEU A 31 6.64 7.62 -4.09
C LEU A 31 6.58 6.45 -3.10
N GLU A 32 6.06 6.69 -1.90
CA GLU A 32 5.92 5.66 -0.87
C GLU A 32 4.94 4.55 -1.27
N GLU A 33 3.76 4.92 -1.79
CA GLU A 33 2.78 3.95 -2.29
C GLU A 33 3.35 3.07 -3.40
N ARG A 34 4.12 3.65 -4.33
CA ARG A 34 4.81 2.89 -5.38
C ARG A 34 5.84 1.92 -4.81
N ASN A 35 6.63 2.37 -3.82
CA ASN A 35 7.62 1.52 -3.16
C ASN A 35 6.94 0.35 -2.44
N LEU A 36 5.88 0.62 -1.69
CA LEU A 36 5.10 -0.39 -0.96
C LEU A 36 4.48 -1.41 -1.90
N PHE A 37 3.86 -0.94 -2.98
CA PHE A 37 3.29 -1.78 -4.03
C PHE A 37 4.35 -2.67 -4.67
N GLN A 38 5.52 -2.11 -5.01
CA GLN A 38 6.61 -2.86 -5.63
C GLN A 38 7.14 -3.95 -4.69
N GLN A 39 7.32 -3.64 -3.40
CA GLN A 39 7.75 -4.63 -2.42
C GLN A 39 6.73 -5.78 -2.29
N ARG A 40 5.43 -5.49 -2.30
CA ARG A 40 4.39 -6.53 -2.31
C ARG A 40 4.45 -7.38 -3.58
N MET A 41 4.64 -6.73 -4.72
CA MET A 41 4.71 -7.41 -6.02
C MET A 41 5.91 -8.35 -6.12
N ASN A 42 7.04 -8.00 -5.50
CA ASN A 42 8.22 -8.87 -5.44
C ASN A 42 7.88 -10.20 -4.76
N ILE A 43 7.24 -10.19 -3.59
CA ILE A 43 6.82 -11.41 -2.86
C ILE A 43 5.90 -12.28 -3.74
N VAL A 44 4.91 -11.65 -4.40
CA VAL A 44 3.98 -12.35 -5.29
C VAL A 44 4.72 -13.02 -6.46
N ASN A 45 5.69 -12.33 -7.06
CA ASN A 45 6.44 -12.84 -8.21
C ASN A 45 7.44 -13.92 -7.80
N GLU A 46 8.11 -13.76 -6.67
CA GLU A 46 8.99 -14.78 -6.08
C GLU A 46 8.23 -16.06 -5.77
N HIS A 47 7.05 -15.96 -5.17
CA HIS A 47 6.19 -17.12 -4.93
C HIS A 47 5.78 -17.83 -6.23
N LYS A 48 5.39 -17.08 -7.27
CA LYS A 48 5.08 -17.65 -8.59
C LYS A 48 6.27 -18.41 -9.18
N ALA A 49 7.48 -17.87 -9.05
CA ALA A 49 8.70 -18.52 -9.53
C ALA A 49 8.98 -19.82 -8.75
N ILE A 50 8.94 -19.76 -7.41
CA ILE A 50 9.14 -20.91 -6.52
C ILE A 50 8.12 -22.02 -6.82
N LYS A 51 6.84 -21.67 -6.96
CA LYS A 51 5.77 -22.62 -7.28
C LYS A 51 6.01 -23.32 -8.61
N LYS A 52 6.39 -22.58 -9.65
CA LYS A 52 6.71 -23.14 -10.97
C LYS A 52 7.89 -24.11 -10.90
N ASP A 53 8.94 -23.74 -10.17
CA ASP A 53 10.12 -24.60 -9.99
C ASP A 53 9.82 -25.86 -9.18
N LEU A 54 9.01 -25.74 -8.13
CA LEU A 54 8.54 -26.89 -7.35
C LEU A 54 7.77 -27.86 -8.23
N GLN A 55 6.79 -27.37 -9.00
CA GLN A 55 5.99 -28.19 -9.92
C GLN A 55 6.85 -28.91 -10.97
N ARG A 56 7.87 -28.21 -11.51
CA ARG A 56 8.83 -28.83 -12.44
C ARG A 56 9.58 -29.99 -11.80
N LYS A 57 10.19 -29.78 -10.62
CA LYS A 57 10.91 -30.81 -9.87
C LYS A 57 10.00 -31.98 -9.50
N GLN A 58 8.76 -31.71 -9.12
CA GLN A 58 7.78 -32.74 -8.80
C GLN A 58 7.47 -33.63 -10.01
N LYS A 59 7.28 -33.02 -11.19
CA LYS A 59 7.04 -33.76 -12.45
C LYS A 59 8.23 -34.65 -12.83
N GLU A 60 9.45 -34.13 -12.74
CA GLU A 60 10.68 -34.89 -13.02
C GLU A 60 10.82 -36.08 -12.07
N ALA A 61 10.59 -35.89 -10.77
CA ALA A 61 10.66 -36.94 -9.76
C ALA A 61 9.59 -38.04 -9.97
N LEU A 62 8.37 -37.65 -10.36
CA LEU A 62 7.29 -38.60 -10.68
C LEU A 62 7.64 -39.47 -11.88
N GLN A 63 8.16 -38.87 -12.97
CA GLN A 63 8.59 -39.60 -14.16
C GLN A 63 9.70 -40.61 -13.83
N HIS A 64 10.69 -40.19 -13.03
CA HIS A 64 11.77 -41.08 -12.61
C HIS A 64 11.27 -42.24 -11.74
N CYS A 65 10.40 -41.99 -10.75
CA CYS A 65 9.87 -43.04 -9.89
C CYS A 65 8.94 -44.01 -10.62
N GLN A 66 8.17 -43.55 -11.60
CA GLN A 66 7.34 -44.42 -12.45
C GLN A 66 8.20 -45.44 -13.22
N MET A 67 9.39 -45.05 -13.65
CA MET A 67 10.30 -45.89 -14.43
C MET A 67 11.18 -46.80 -13.55
N ALA A 68 11.67 -46.30 -12.41
CA ALA A 68 12.70 -46.98 -11.61
C ALA A 68 12.19 -47.63 -10.31
N LYS A 69 11.20 -47.01 -9.64
CA LYS A 69 10.76 -47.41 -8.29
C LYS A 69 9.25 -47.21 -8.07
N PRO A 70 8.36 -47.95 -8.75
CA PRO A 70 6.92 -47.70 -8.74
C PRO A 70 6.28 -47.82 -7.35
N HIS A 71 6.80 -48.70 -6.50
CA HIS A 71 6.33 -48.90 -5.11
C HIS A 71 6.55 -47.67 -4.22
N GLN A 72 7.42 -46.73 -4.61
CA GLN A 72 7.68 -45.48 -3.88
C GLN A 72 6.74 -44.34 -4.28
N LEU A 73 5.92 -44.51 -5.33
CA LEU A 73 5.03 -43.47 -5.84
C LEU A 73 4.06 -42.91 -4.79
N PRO A 74 3.37 -43.72 -3.96
CA PRO A 74 2.44 -43.18 -2.97
C PRO A 74 3.14 -42.30 -1.94
N TYR A 75 4.32 -42.72 -1.48
CA TYR A 75 5.13 -41.94 -0.53
C TYR A 75 5.59 -40.61 -1.16
N LEU A 76 6.06 -40.65 -2.40
CA LEU A 76 6.48 -39.45 -3.12
C LEU A 76 5.31 -38.46 -3.29
N GLN A 77 4.13 -38.93 -3.68
CA GLN A 77 2.95 -38.07 -3.84
C GLN A 77 2.56 -37.37 -2.53
N VAL A 78 2.55 -38.10 -1.41
CA VAL A 78 2.28 -37.53 -0.09
C VAL A 78 3.34 -36.48 0.29
N GLN A 79 4.61 -36.74 0.00
CA GLN A 79 5.68 -35.78 0.25
C GLN A 79 5.52 -34.50 -0.60
N GLN A 80 5.22 -34.66 -1.89
CA GLN A 80 5.01 -33.53 -2.81
C GLN A 80 3.84 -32.64 -2.38
N GLU A 81 2.74 -33.26 -1.94
CA GLU A 81 1.58 -32.54 -1.41
C GLU A 81 1.94 -31.76 -0.13
N ARG A 82 2.67 -32.38 0.81
CA ARG A 82 3.15 -31.67 2.01
C ARG A 82 4.06 -30.50 1.68
N ASP A 83 4.98 -30.68 0.74
CA ASP A 83 5.92 -29.63 0.32
C ASP A 83 5.15 -28.45 -0.29
N PHE A 84 4.14 -28.74 -1.11
CA PHE A 84 3.25 -27.74 -1.69
C PHE A 84 2.46 -26.97 -0.62
N GLN A 85 1.81 -27.69 0.30
CA GLN A 85 1.04 -27.08 1.40
C GLN A 85 1.93 -26.22 2.30
N THR A 86 3.14 -26.68 2.60
CA THR A 86 4.11 -25.95 3.42
C THR A 86 4.54 -24.65 2.72
N MET A 87 4.75 -24.72 1.41
CA MET A 87 5.14 -23.57 0.58
C MET A 87 4.01 -22.53 0.49
N GLU A 88 2.79 -22.94 0.19
CA GLU A 88 1.62 -22.04 0.13
C GLU A 88 1.36 -21.39 1.50
N LYS A 89 1.42 -22.15 2.60
CA LYS A 89 1.24 -21.60 3.94
C LYS A 89 2.27 -20.53 4.29
N LYS A 90 3.55 -20.76 3.95
CA LYS A 90 4.62 -19.78 4.16
C LYS A 90 4.35 -18.49 3.38
N TYR A 91 3.93 -18.63 2.12
CA TYR A 91 3.58 -17.48 1.29
C TYR A 91 2.39 -16.70 1.84
N GLU A 92 1.33 -17.38 2.28
CA GLU A 92 0.19 -16.71 2.90
C GLU A 92 0.59 -15.91 4.14
N ASP A 93 1.41 -16.50 5.02
CA ASP A 93 1.86 -15.85 6.24
C ASP A 93 2.75 -14.64 5.94
N GLU A 94 3.64 -14.77 4.95
CA GLU A 94 4.51 -13.69 4.50
C GLU A 94 3.71 -12.54 3.88
N LEU A 95 2.77 -12.84 2.97
CA LEU A 95 1.94 -11.84 2.32
C LEU A 95 1.04 -11.12 3.33
N LYS A 96 0.42 -11.85 4.27
CA LYS A 96 -0.39 -11.26 5.35
C LYS A 96 0.44 -10.31 6.22
N ARG A 97 1.67 -10.69 6.58
CA ARG A 97 2.59 -9.81 7.34
C ARG A 97 2.95 -8.56 6.55
N LYS A 98 3.24 -8.71 5.26
CA LYS A 98 3.56 -7.56 4.40
C LYS A 98 2.37 -6.63 4.25
N ASP A 99 1.17 -7.15 4.03
CA ASP A 99 -0.06 -6.37 3.89
C ASP A 99 -0.39 -5.61 5.19
N MET A 100 -0.24 -6.24 6.35
CA MET A 100 -0.38 -5.55 7.64
C MET A 100 0.63 -4.41 7.81
N LYS A 101 1.89 -4.65 7.45
CA LYS A 101 2.93 -3.62 7.51
C LYS A 101 2.64 -2.44 6.57
N ILE A 102 2.14 -2.71 5.36
CA ILE A 102 1.72 -1.67 4.41
C ILE A 102 0.63 -0.78 5.04
N ILE A 103 -0.39 -1.37 5.67
CA ILE A 103 -1.47 -0.60 6.32
C ILE A 103 -0.89 0.33 7.38
N LEU A 104 -0.01 -0.17 8.25
CA LEU A 104 0.62 0.64 9.31
C LEU A 104 1.48 1.78 8.75
N GLU A 105 2.20 1.54 7.66
CA GLU A 105 3.01 2.58 7.00
C GLU A 105 2.14 3.65 6.32
N LEU A 106 1.00 3.25 5.74
CA LEU A 106 0.01 4.19 5.19
C LEU A 106 -0.65 5.03 6.30
N ASP A 107 -1.02 4.41 7.42
CA ASP A 107 -1.58 5.12 8.58
C ASP A 107 -0.59 6.13 9.17
N GLN A 108 0.68 5.74 9.29
CA GLN A 108 1.74 6.66 9.70
C GLN A 108 1.88 7.81 8.70
N LYS A 109 1.76 7.53 7.39
CA LYS A 109 1.87 8.57 6.38
C LYS A 109 0.75 9.60 6.46
N VAL A 110 -0.48 9.17 6.74
CA VAL A 110 -1.62 10.07 6.99
C VAL A 110 -1.34 10.95 8.20
N MET A 111 -0.84 10.37 9.30
CA MET A 111 -0.47 11.12 10.50
C MET A 111 0.61 12.18 10.22
N ASP A 112 1.67 11.83 9.50
CA ASP A 112 2.75 12.76 9.15
C ASP A 112 2.25 13.92 8.27
N GLN A 113 1.35 13.63 7.33
CA GLN A 113 0.70 14.65 6.50
C GLN A 113 -0.17 15.59 7.34
N GLN A 114 -0.98 15.05 8.26
CA GLN A 114 -1.78 15.85 9.19
C GLN A 114 -0.89 16.76 10.05
N VAL A 115 0.19 16.23 10.63
CA VAL A 115 1.16 17.00 11.43
C VAL A 115 1.77 18.13 10.60
N THR A 116 2.14 17.86 9.36
CA THR A 116 2.76 18.87 8.48
C THR A 116 1.77 19.99 8.18
N LEU A 117 0.54 19.65 7.77
CA LEU A 117 -0.50 20.63 7.44
C LEU A 117 -0.92 21.47 8.67
N GLU A 118 -1.03 20.84 9.84
CA GLU A 118 -1.33 21.51 11.10
C GLU A 118 -0.21 22.50 11.49
N LYS A 119 1.06 22.07 11.42
CA LYS A 119 2.22 22.93 11.73
C LYS A 119 2.40 24.06 10.73
N SER A 120 2.00 23.86 9.48
CA SER A 120 1.97 24.92 8.46
C SER A 120 0.78 25.87 8.63
N GLY A 121 -0.08 25.66 9.64
CA GLY A 121 -1.21 26.53 9.93
C GLY A 121 -2.36 26.41 8.94
N VAL A 122 -2.45 25.30 8.18
CA VAL A 122 -3.50 25.10 7.17
C VAL A 122 -4.84 24.87 7.88
N PRO A 123 -5.84 25.75 7.68
CA PRO A 123 -7.11 25.63 8.39
C PRO A 123 -7.84 24.32 8.09
N GLY A 124 -8.37 23.69 9.15
CA GLY A 124 -9.13 22.44 9.05
C GLY A 124 -8.28 21.17 9.15
N PHE A 125 -6.96 21.28 9.24
CA PHE A 125 -6.05 20.15 9.45
C PHE A 125 -5.53 20.12 10.89
N PHE A 126 -5.59 18.92 11.47
CA PHE A 126 -5.11 18.58 12.80
C PHE A 126 -4.94 17.05 12.88
N VAL A 127 -4.09 16.56 13.78
CA VAL A 127 -3.92 15.11 13.96
C VAL A 127 -5.19 14.45 14.47
N THR A 128 -5.71 13.45 13.75
CA THR A 128 -6.91 12.70 14.15
C THR A 128 -6.97 11.32 13.51
N ASN A 129 -7.49 10.35 14.27
CA ASN A 129 -7.81 9.00 13.82
C ASN A 129 -9.32 8.76 13.64
N LYS A 130 -10.17 9.78 13.85
CA LYS A 130 -11.61 9.61 13.71
C LYS A 130 -12.01 9.58 12.22
N PRO A 131 -12.70 8.54 11.75
CA PRO A 131 -13.01 8.38 10.32
C PRO A 131 -13.77 9.57 9.71
N THR A 132 -14.65 10.21 10.48
CA THR A 132 -15.41 11.37 10.02
C THR A 132 -14.55 12.61 9.81
N GLU A 133 -13.57 12.84 10.70
CA GLU A 133 -12.66 13.98 10.63
C GLU A 133 -11.61 13.78 9.53
N ILE A 134 -11.11 12.55 9.36
CA ILE A 134 -10.24 12.18 8.23
C ILE A 134 -10.96 12.43 6.90
N LYS A 135 -12.21 11.97 6.75
CA LYS A 135 -13.01 12.22 5.54
C LYS A 135 -13.17 13.71 5.25
N LEU A 136 -13.41 14.51 6.29
CA LEU A 136 -13.48 15.97 6.13
C LEU A 136 -12.16 16.54 5.62
N GLN A 137 -11.02 16.16 6.21
CA GLN A 137 -9.70 16.60 5.78
C GLN A 137 -9.38 16.15 4.34
N MET A 138 -9.82 14.96 3.92
CA MET A 138 -9.73 14.50 2.53
C MET A 138 -10.52 15.40 1.58
N HIS A 139 -11.76 15.77 1.93
CA HIS A 139 -12.55 16.71 1.12
C HIS A 139 -11.92 18.11 1.05
N LEU A 140 -11.27 18.57 2.13
CA LEU A 140 -10.50 19.82 2.12
C LEU A 140 -9.30 19.72 1.17
N LEU A 141 -8.56 18.60 1.17
CA LEU A 141 -7.46 18.37 0.22
C LEU A 141 -7.95 18.35 -1.24
N GLU A 142 -9.10 17.72 -1.50
CA GLU A 142 -9.71 17.74 -2.84
C GLU A 142 -10.08 19.16 -3.27
N PHE A 143 -10.64 19.96 -2.35
CA PHE A 143 -10.95 21.36 -2.61
C PHE A 143 -9.69 22.18 -2.94
N ILE A 144 -8.64 22.08 -2.12
CA ILE A 144 -7.36 22.77 -2.34
C ILE A 144 -6.77 22.40 -3.71
N ASN A 145 -6.76 21.10 -4.06
CA ASN A 145 -6.25 20.66 -5.36
C ASN A 145 -7.08 21.16 -6.55
N ARG A 146 -8.39 21.36 -6.40
CA ARG A 146 -9.23 21.95 -7.46
C ARG A 146 -8.92 23.44 -7.63
N MET A 147 -8.78 24.15 -6.51
CA MET A 147 -8.46 25.58 -6.53
C MET A 147 -7.08 25.86 -7.13
N SER A 148 -6.11 24.94 -7.00
CA SER A 148 -4.78 25.11 -7.62
C SER A 148 -4.80 25.02 -9.16
N VAL A 149 -5.82 24.42 -9.75
CA VAL A 149 -5.98 24.25 -11.22
C VAL A 149 -6.86 25.36 -11.80
N MET A 150 -7.77 25.92 -10.99
CA MET A 150 -8.51 27.11 -11.37
C MET A 150 -7.57 28.31 -11.29
N SER A 151 -7.15 28.84 -12.43
CA SER A 151 -6.57 30.18 -12.47
C SER A 151 -7.60 31.14 -11.87
N MET A 152 -7.37 31.62 -10.64
CA MET A 152 -8.11 32.75 -10.10
C MET A 152 -7.89 33.91 -11.07
N PRO A 153 -8.94 34.42 -11.73
CA PRO A 153 -8.81 35.66 -12.48
C PRO A 153 -8.36 36.73 -11.48
N LEU A 154 -7.20 37.32 -11.73
CA LEU A 154 -6.77 38.55 -11.08
C LEU A 154 -7.76 39.68 -11.40
#